data_AF-A0A7V9ZQ56-F1
#
_entry.id   AF-A0A7V9ZQ56-F1
#
_cell.length_a   1.000
_cell.length_b   1.000
_cell.length_c   1.000
_cell.angle_alpha   90.00
_cell.angle_beta   90.00
_cell.angle_gamma   90.00
#
_symmetry.space_group_name_H-M   'P 1'
#
loop_
_entity.id
_entity.type
_entity.pdbx_description
1 polymer ?
#
loop_
_entity_poly.entity_id
_entity_poly.type
_entity_poly.pdbx_seq_one_letter_code
_entity_poly.pdbx_strand_id
1 'polypeptide(L)' 'MLFRTQSAAVYGIDADLVDIEVDLTPARGESDAQPSVTIVGLPDAAVRESRERIRAAISNCGFFFPFH' A
#
# COMPACT_ATOMS: atom_id res chain seq x y z
N MET A 1 7.35 -0.22 -11.44
CA MET A 1 7.57 -1.69 -11.43
C MET A 1 6.30 -2.29 -10.91
N LEU A 2 5.63 -3.13 -11.71
CA LEU A 2 4.38 -3.77 -11.33
C LEU A 2 4.67 -5.02 -10.49
N PHE A 3 4.11 -5.05 -9.30
CA PHE A 3 4.06 -6.20 -8.42
C PHE A 3 2.62 -6.66 -8.29
N ARG A 4 2.41 -7.98 -8.22
CA ARG A 4 1.10 -8.58 -7.98
C ARG A 4 1.20 -9.61 -6.87
N THR A 5 0.23 -9.61 -5.97
CA THR A 5 0.09 -10.62 -4.91
C THR A 5 -1.38 -11.01 -4.75
N GLN A 6 -1.62 -12.23 -4.31
CA GLN A 6 -2.97 -12.68 -3.94
C GLN A 6 -3.27 -12.32 -2.49
N SER A 7 -4.53 -12.01 -2.22
CA SER A 7 -5.08 -11.76 -0.89
C SER A 7 -6.52 -12.26 -0.82
N ALA A 8 -7.20 -11.99 0.29
CA ALA A 8 -8.62 -12.26 0.45
C ALA A 8 -9.35 -11.00 0.96
N ALA A 9 -10.58 -10.80 0.48
CA ALA A 9 -11.52 -9.81 0.99
C ALA A 9 -12.72 -10.52 1.61
N VAL A 10 -13.29 -9.94 2.67
CA VAL A 10 -14.47 -10.50 3.33
C VAL A 10 -15.72 -9.90 2.71
N TYR A 11 -16.62 -10.76 2.24
CA TYR A 11 -17.96 -10.39 1.77
C TYR A 11 -19.02 -11.13 2.60
N GLY A 12 -19.55 -10.45 3.62
CA GLY A 12 -20.45 -11.09 4.59
C GLY A 12 -19.70 -12.11 5.44
N ILE A 13 -19.98 -13.40 5.23
CA ILE A 13 -19.30 -14.53 5.88
C ILE A 13 -18.28 -15.23 4.99
N ASP A 14 -18.26 -14.88 3.70
CA ASP A 14 -17.42 -15.50 2.70
C ASP A 14 -16.09 -14.75 2.55
N ALA A 15 -15.06 -15.49 2.14
CA ALA A 15 -13.75 -14.94 1.82
C ALA A 15 -13.52 -15.07 0.31
N ASP A 16 -13.50 -13.93 -0.37
CA ASP A 16 -13.26 -13.86 -1.80
C ASP A 16 -11.77 -13.66 -2.06
N LEU A 17 -11.22 -14.46 -2.98
CA LEU A 17 -9.85 -14.29 -3.44
C LEU A 17 -9.74 -13.00 -4.26
N VAL A 18 -8.78 -12.15 -3.95
CA VAL A 18 -8.54 -10.89 -4.65
C VAL A 18 -7.08 -10.77 -5.08
N ASP A 19 -6.86 -10.20 -6.25
CA ASP A 19 -5.52 -9.82 -6.72
C ASP A 19 -5.24 -8.37 -6.32
N ILE A 20 -4.09 -8.16 -5.69
CA ILE A 20 -3.58 -6.83 -5.36
C ILE A 20 -2.44 -6.52 -6.30
N GLU A 21 -2.54 -5.39 -6.99
CA GLU A 21 -1.51 -4.86 -7.87
C GLU A 21 -0.91 -3.58 -7.28
N VAL A 22 0.42 -3.47 -7.35
CA VAL A 22 1.17 -2.32 -6.87
C VAL A 22 2.13 -1.91 -7.98
N ASP A 23 2.00 -0.67 -8.45
CA ASP A 23 3.05 -0.05 -9.25
C ASP A 23 3.92 0.85 -8.38
N LEU A 24 5.21 0.57 -8.36
CA LEU A 24 6.22 1.44 -7.76
C LEU A 24 6.91 2.24 -8.85
N THR A 25 6.59 3.52 -8.93
CA THR A 25 7.32 4.49 -9.75
C THR A 25 8.31 5.24 -8.85
N PRO A 26 9.63 5.10 -9.04
CA PRO A 26 10.62 5.88 -8.30
C PRO A 26 10.47 7.36 -8.70
N ALA A 27 10.23 8.27 -7.75
CA ALA A 27 10.32 9.68 -8.08
C ALA A 27 11.80 10.05 -8.24
N ARG A 28 12.10 10.72 -9.36
CA ARG A 28 13.43 11.28 -9.62
C ARG A 28 13.38 12.75 -9.26
N GLY A 29 14.00 13.11 -8.14
CA GLY A 29 14.38 14.50 -7.84
C GLY A 29 13.68 15.11 -6.64
N GLU A 30 14.44 16.02 -6.03
CA GLU A 30 14.16 16.85 -4.85
C GLU A 30 12.87 17.67 -5.02
N SER A 31 11.72 17.06 -4.75
CA SER A 31 10.54 17.80 -4.36
C SER A 31 9.90 17.05 -3.20
N ASP A 32 10.01 17.68 -2.03
CA ASP A 32 9.58 17.26 -0.69
C ASP A 32 8.05 17.04 -0.57
N ALA A 33 7.40 16.55 -1.62
CA ALA A 33 6.01 16.16 -1.56
C ALA A 33 5.94 14.80 -0.84
N GLN A 34 5.29 14.82 0.33
CA GLN A 34 5.00 13.63 1.13
C GLN A 34 4.63 12.46 0.19
N PRO A 35 5.36 11.35 0.27
CA PRO A 35 5.19 10.27 -0.67
C PRO A 35 3.80 9.65 -0.53
N SER A 36 3.00 9.83 -1.56
CA SER A 36 1.58 9.51 -1.55
C SER A 36 1.36 8.08 -2.02
N VAL A 37 1.32 7.14 -1.07
CA VAL A 37 0.70 5.83 -1.38
C VAL A 37 -0.79 6.09 -1.62
N THR A 38 -1.22 5.88 -2.86
CA THR A 38 -2.59 6.07 -3.32
C THR A 38 -3.24 4.69 -3.47
N ILE A 39 -4.34 4.46 -2.76
CA ILE A 39 -5.08 3.19 -2.82
C ILE A 39 -6.38 3.45 -3.58
N VAL A 40 -6.59 2.71 -4.66
CA VAL A 40 -7.76 2.81 -5.55
C VAL A 40 -8.53 1.49 -5.56
N GLY A 41 -9.68 1.43 -6.27
CA GLY A 41 -10.52 0.22 -6.33
C GLY A 41 -11.59 0.15 -5.24
N LEU A 42 -12.09 1.30 -4.77
CA LEU A 42 -13.11 1.41 -3.71
C LEU A 42 -12.72 0.71 -2.39
N PRO A 43 -11.51 0.98 -1.83
CA PRO A 43 -11.13 0.39 -0.56
C PRO A 43 -12.06 0.87 0.57
N ASP A 44 -12.14 0.10 1.64
CA ASP A 44 -12.81 0.50 2.88
C ASP A 44 -11.91 1.43 3.73
N ALA A 45 -12.42 1.84 4.90
CA ALA A 45 -11.65 2.70 5.81
C ALA A 45 -10.43 1.98 6.41
N ALA A 46 -10.58 0.71 6.80
CA ALA A 46 -9.52 -0.06 7.44
C ALA A 46 -8.30 -0.25 6.52
N VAL A 47 -8.53 -0.50 5.24
CA VAL A 47 -7.49 -0.57 4.20
C VAL A 47 -6.84 0.80 4.00
N ARG A 48 -7.61 1.89 3.93
CA ARG A 48 -7.06 3.25 3.81
C ARG A 48 -6.16 3.63 4.98
N GLU A 49 -6.57 3.30 6.21
CA GLU A 49 -5.81 3.58 7.43
C GLU A 49 -4.59 2.66 7.61
N SER A 50 -4.62 1.46 7.04
CA SER A 50 -3.50 0.51 7.12
C SER A 50 -2.20 1.07 6.57
N ARG A 51 -2.27 2.01 5.60
CA ARG A 51 -1.11 2.71 5.03
C ARG A 51 -0.22 3.32 6.11
N GLU A 52 -0.80 4.04 7.07
CA GLU A 52 -0.01 4.72 8.11
C GLU A 52 0.60 3.71 9.09
N ARG A 53 -0.14 2.65 9.40
CA ARG A 53 0.37 1.54 10.23
C ARG A 53 1.56 0.84 9.57
N ILE A 54 1.48 0.57 8.27
CA ILE A 54 2.55 -0.09 7.51
C ILE A 54 3.77 0.84 7.42
N ARG A 55 3.56 2.15 7.18
CA ARG A 55 4.64 3.15 7.19
C ARG A 55 5.41 3.13 8.51
N ALA A 56 4.69 3.22 9.64
CA ALA A 56 5.29 3.18 10.96
C ALA A 56 6.03 1.86 11.23
N ALA A 57 5.44 0.72 10.86
CA ALA A 57 6.05 -0.59 11.02
C ALA A 57 7.38 -0.72 10.24
N ILE A 58 7.40 -0.34 8.97
CA ILE A 58 8.61 -0.38 8.13
C ILE A 58 9.73 0.47 8.74
N SER A 59 9.41 1.70 9.16
CA SER A 59 10.37 2.60 9.82
C SER A 59 10.90 2.02 11.13
N ASN A 60 10.03 1.46 11.97
CA ASN A 60 10.41 0.91 13.27
C ASN A 60 11.23 -0.39 13.15
N CYS A 61 11.07 -1.13 12.05
CA CYS A 61 11.88 -2.30 11.76
C CYS A 61 13.24 -1.97 11.13
N GLY A 62 13.58 -0.69 10.94
CA GLY A 62 14.84 -0.26 10.34
C GLY A 62 14.92 -0.49 8.82
N PHE A 63 13.78 -0.72 8.17
CA PHE A 63 13.71 -0.86 6.73
C PHE A 63 13.51 0.49 6.06
N PHE A 64 14.05 0.61 4.85
CA PHE A 64 13.79 1.75 4.00
C PHE A 64 12.39 1.62 3.41
N PHE A 65 11.52 2.58 3.71
CA PHE A 65 10.31 2.75 2.93
C PHE A 65 10.69 3.38 1.59
N PRO A 66 10.26 2.84 0.44
CA PRO A 66 10.60 3.35 -0.89
C PRO A 66 10.04 4.76 -1.10
N PHE A 67 10.78 5.75 -0.62
CA PHE A 67 10.53 7.17 -0.79
C PHE A 67 11.78 7.81 -1.37
N HIS A 68 11.66 8.30 -2.59
CA HIS A 68 12.50 9.35 -3.12
C HIS A 68 11.64 10.22 -4.02
#